data_AF-B8DJA8-F1
#
_entry.id   AF-B8DJA8-F1
#
_cell.length_a   1.000
_cell.length_b   1.000
_cell.length_c   1.000
_cell.angle_alpha   90.00
_cell.angle_beta   90.00
_cell.angle_gamma   90.00
#
_symmetry.space_group_name_H-M   'P 1'
#
loop_
_entity.id
_entity.type
_entity.pdbx_description
1 polymer ?
#
loop_
_entity_poly.entity_id
_entity_poly.type
_entity_poly.pdbx_seq_one_letter_code
_entity_poly.pdbx_strand_id
1 'polypeptide(L)'
;MHRILRVVALLVTLAAALTVTATGAATAHAAGGQVTALDMFRMLPATIFENTAEGLNDEEKQQLADEGETNFWAVVESTPELYEVGALPMLDTRVTVRVFRADNGDTLAAMGVKNGEACALELWRRKPDGRLAPAATPEEPDITDFFAPGYKLPPGTSPSVMLCLGEAGLEARALLWTSTGLAQVKFDHKVMYRWNGSTFSKAILPANGQ
;
A
#
# COMPACT_ATOMS: atom_id res chain seq x y z
N MET A 1 16.52 -68.48 52.08
CA MET A 1 17.26 -68.07 50.87
C MET A 1 16.33 -68.24 49.66
N HIS A 2 16.32 -67.25 48.75
CA HIS A 2 15.72 -67.22 47.40
C HIS A 2 14.19 -67.11 47.32
N ARG A 3 13.62 -65.89 47.31
CA ARG A 3 13.35 -64.99 46.14
C ARG A 3 12.43 -65.62 45.08
N ILE A 4 11.12 -65.45 45.26
CA ILE A 4 10.09 -65.64 44.22
C ILE A 4 10.04 -64.34 43.39
N LEU A 5 10.52 -64.40 42.16
CA LEU A 5 10.51 -63.27 41.22
C LEU A 5 9.17 -63.27 40.47
N ARG A 6 8.29 -62.31 40.79
CA ARG A 6 7.05 -62.06 40.04
C ARG A 6 7.39 -61.30 38.77
N VAL A 7 7.15 -61.94 37.63
CA VAL A 7 7.13 -61.33 36.31
C VAL A 7 5.86 -60.48 36.21
N VAL A 8 6.01 -59.17 36.08
CA VAL A 8 4.93 -58.26 35.68
C VAL A 8 5.36 -57.65 34.35
N ALA A 9 4.75 -58.14 33.28
CA ALA A 9 4.82 -57.51 31.97
C ALA A 9 3.86 -56.30 31.98
N LEU A 10 4.40 -55.10 31.77
CA LEU A 10 3.59 -53.91 31.52
C LEU A 10 3.83 -53.49 30.06
N LEU A 11 2.79 -53.67 29.23
CA LEU A 11 2.70 -53.05 27.92
C LEU A 11 2.57 -51.54 28.09
N VAL A 12 3.38 -50.77 27.37
CA VAL A 12 3.06 -49.39 27.04
C VAL A 12 3.07 -49.26 25.52
N THR A 13 1.87 -49.23 24.95
CA THR A 13 1.61 -48.89 23.56
C THR A 13 1.79 -47.38 23.37
N LEU A 14 2.83 -46.98 22.62
CA LEU A 14 3.07 -45.59 22.24
C LEU A 14 2.17 -45.23 21.04
N ALA A 15 1.00 -44.66 21.30
CA ALA A 15 0.14 -44.10 20.27
C ALA A 15 0.64 -42.70 19.89
N ALA A 16 1.07 -42.54 18.64
CA ALA A 16 1.44 -41.25 18.06
C ALA A 16 0.16 -40.42 17.82
N ALA A 17 -0.06 -39.41 18.66
CA ALA A 17 -1.01 -38.33 18.39
C ALA A 17 -0.22 -37.10 17.92
N LEU A 18 -0.05 -36.96 16.61
CA LEU A 18 0.49 -35.75 15.99
C LEU A 18 -0.65 -34.73 15.90
N THR A 19 -0.93 -34.02 16.99
CA THR A 19 -1.82 -32.86 16.96
C THR A 19 -1.07 -31.71 16.30
N VAL A 20 -1.29 -31.53 15.00
CA VAL A 20 -0.96 -30.27 14.32
C VAL A 20 -1.86 -29.20 14.94
N THR A 21 -1.32 -28.44 15.88
CA THR A 21 -1.92 -27.18 16.29
C THR A 21 -1.68 -26.21 15.14
N ALA A 22 -2.71 -26.01 14.32
CA ALA A 22 -2.75 -24.84 13.45
C ALA A 22 -2.72 -23.63 14.37
N THR A 23 -1.55 -23.01 14.49
CA THR A 23 -1.43 -21.65 15.02
C THR A 23 -2.13 -20.75 14.00
N GLY A 24 -3.44 -20.63 14.12
CA GLY A 24 -4.15 -19.47 13.60
C GLY A 24 -3.44 -18.27 14.21
N ALA A 25 -2.79 -17.48 13.35
CA ALA A 25 -2.25 -16.19 13.74
C ALA A 25 -3.45 -15.27 14.04
N ALA A 26 -4.04 -15.46 15.21
CA ALA A 26 -4.81 -14.42 15.85
C ALA A 26 -3.83 -13.27 16.06
N THR A 27 -3.90 -12.27 15.20
CA THR A 27 -3.22 -11.00 15.39
C THR A 27 -3.83 -10.38 16.65
N ALA A 28 -3.19 -10.64 17.78
CA ALA A 28 -3.41 -9.91 19.00
C ALA A 28 -3.16 -8.43 18.68
N HIS A 29 -4.23 -7.68 18.45
CA HIS A 29 -4.21 -6.24 18.37
C HIS A 29 -3.60 -5.72 19.68
N ALA A 30 -2.35 -5.29 19.62
CA ALA A 30 -1.67 -4.72 20.76
C ALA A 30 -2.43 -3.45 21.19
N ALA A 31 -3.03 -3.52 22.38
CA ALA A 31 -3.39 -2.33 23.14
C ALA A 31 -2.13 -1.47 23.29
N GLY A 32 -2.04 -0.37 22.53
CA GLY A 32 -0.91 0.56 22.52
C GLY A 32 -0.02 0.58 21.27
N GLY A 33 -0.33 -0.21 20.23
CA GLY A 33 0.41 -0.19 18.95
C GLY A 33 0.09 1.02 18.07
N GLN A 34 1.07 1.49 17.29
CA GLN A 34 0.83 2.50 16.25
C GLN A 34 -0.06 1.90 15.14
N VAL A 35 -0.97 2.70 14.57
CA VAL A 35 -1.97 2.29 13.57
C VAL A 35 -1.33 1.79 12.26
N THR A 36 -1.42 0.52 11.92
CA THR A 36 -0.78 -0.04 10.71
C THR A 36 -1.48 0.35 9.41
N ALA A 37 -0.86 0.07 8.26
CA ALA A 37 -1.49 0.21 6.96
C ALA A 37 -2.73 -0.70 6.79
N LEU A 38 -2.71 -1.91 7.35
CA LEU A 38 -3.87 -2.80 7.38
C LEU A 38 -5.01 -2.19 8.21
N ASP A 39 -4.69 -1.58 9.36
CA ASP A 39 -5.70 -0.89 10.19
C ASP A 39 -6.33 0.29 9.42
N MET A 40 -5.50 1.07 8.71
CA MET A 40 -6.00 2.15 7.86
C MET A 40 -6.86 1.62 6.71
N PHE A 41 -6.45 0.55 6.04
CA PHE A 41 -7.23 -0.08 4.98
C PHE A 41 -8.62 -0.52 5.48
N ARG A 42 -8.71 -1.13 6.67
CA ARG A 42 -9.99 -1.47 7.32
C ARG A 42 -10.84 -0.24 7.60
N MET A 43 -10.25 0.83 8.13
CA MET A 43 -10.97 2.05 8.52
C MET A 43 -11.42 2.94 7.36
N LEU A 44 -10.70 2.93 6.23
CA LEU A 44 -11.02 3.77 5.07
C LEU A 44 -12.36 3.33 4.44
N PRO A 45 -13.25 4.26 4.05
CA PRO A 45 -14.54 3.90 3.49
C PRO A 45 -14.40 3.21 2.12
N ALA A 46 -15.20 2.17 1.83
CA ALA A 46 -15.16 1.46 0.54
C ALA A 46 -15.35 2.37 -0.68
N THR A 47 -16.07 3.49 -0.52
CA THR A 47 -16.35 4.45 -1.61
C THR A 47 -15.10 5.00 -2.31
N ILE A 48 -13.96 5.05 -1.63
CA ILE A 48 -12.69 5.49 -2.27
C ILE A 48 -12.08 4.41 -3.16
N PHE A 49 -12.52 3.16 -3.00
CA PHE A 49 -12.06 2.01 -3.77
C PHE A 49 -13.07 1.58 -4.85
N GLU A 50 -14.29 2.12 -4.86
CA GLU A 50 -15.33 1.81 -5.86
C GLU A 50 -14.92 2.18 -7.28
N ASN A 51 -14.04 3.17 -7.46
CA ASN A 51 -13.55 3.60 -8.77
C ASN A 51 -12.29 2.83 -9.24
N THR A 52 -11.96 1.72 -8.59
CA THR A 52 -10.93 0.79 -9.09
C THR A 52 -11.50 -0.08 -10.22
N ALA A 53 -10.64 -0.76 -10.98
CA ALA A 53 -11.08 -1.50 -12.18
C ALA A 53 -12.19 -2.53 -11.90
N GLU A 54 -12.06 -3.32 -10.83
CA GLU A 54 -13.04 -4.32 -10.40
C GLU A 54 -14.00 -3.80 -9.31
N GLY A 55 -13.72 -2.60 -8.76
CA GLY A 55 -14.31 -2.15 -7.51
C GLY A 55 -13.78 -2.94 -6.31
N LEU A 56 -13.90 -2.36 -5.11
CA LEU A 56 -13.59 -3.06 -3.87
C LEU A 56 -14.57 -2.63 -2.78
N ASN A 57 -15.56 -3.47 -2.55
CA ASN A 57 -16.63 -3.19 -1.59
C ASN A 57 -16.23 -3.54 -0.14
N ASP A 58 -17.07 -3.19 0.85
CA ASP A 58 -16.75 -3.42 2.27
C ASP A 58 -16.57 -4.91 2.64
N GLU A 59 -17.34 -5.82 2.02
CA GLU A 59 -17.22 -7.27 2.26
C GLU A 59 -15.89 -7.79 1.73
N GLU A 60 -15.51 -7.40 0.51
CA GLU A 60 -14.22 -7.76 -0.09
C GLU A 60 -13.04 -7.17 0.68
N LYS A 61 -13.16 -5.93 1.19
CA LYS A 61 -12.14 -5.34 2.06
C LYS A 61 -11.97 -6.15 3.34
N GLN A 62 -13.06 -6.54 3.98
CA GLN A 62 -13.01 -7.35 5.19
C GLN A 62 -12.38 -8.72 4.90
N GLN A 63 -12.82 -9.38 3.82
CA GLN A 63 -12.28 -10.67 3.41
C GLN A 63 -10.78 -10.58 3.10
N LEU A 64 -10.33 -9.59 2.32
CA LEU A 64 -8.90 -9.37 2.06
C LEU A 64 -8.10 -9.19 3.35
N ALA A 65 -8.64 -8.42 4.30
CA ALA A 65 -7.96 -8.13 5.56
C ALA A 65 -7.82 -9.36 6.48
N ASP A 66 -8.71 -10.34 6.34
CA ASP A 66 -8.78 -11.52 7.21
C ASP A 66 -8.20 -12.78 6.56
N GLU A 67 -8.44 -12.96 5.26
CA GLU A 67 -8.11 -14.18 4.49
C GLU A 67 -6.97 -13.95 3.50
N GLY A 68 -6.70 -12.70 3.13
CA GLY A 68 -5.63 -12.34 2.19
C GLY A 68 -6.01 -12.44 0.71
N GLU A 69 -7.21 -12.94 0.39
CA GLU A 69 -7.68 -13.08 -0.99
C GLU A 69 -9.22 -13.00 -1.09
N THR A 70 -9.70 -12.68 -2.28
CA THR A 70 -11.11 -12.74 -2.71
C THR A 70 -11.14 -13.35 -4.11
N ASN A 71 -12.33 -13.42 -4.73
CA ASN A 71 -12.44 -13.85 -6.12
C ASN A 71 -11.69 -12.95 -7.12
N PHE A 72 -11.52 -11.66 -6.80
CA PHE A 72 -10.99 -10.65 -7.74
C PHE A 72 -9.71 -9.98 -7.26
N TRP A 73 -9.29 -10.20 -6.01
CA TRP A 73 -8.14 -9.52 -5.42
C TRP A 73 -7.32 -10.46 -4.55
N ALA A 74 -6.01 -10.24 -4.50
CA ALA A 74 -5.11 -10.91 -3.57
C ALA A 74 -4.17 -9.90 -2.91
N VAL A 75 -3.82 -10.15 -1.64
CA VAL A 75 -2.77 -9.42 -0.93
C VAL A 75 -1.42 -9.73 -1.57
N VAL A 76 -0.70 -8.66 -1.89
CA VAL A 76 0.62 -8.72 -2.49
C VAL A 76 1.67 -8.48 -1.41
N GLU A 77 1.45 -7.45 -0.59
CA GLU A 77 2.37 -7.05 0.45
C GLU A 77 1.59 -6.56 1.67
N SER A 78 2.05 -6.95 2.85
CA SER A 78 1.48 -6.51 4.12
C SER A 78 2.59 -6.33 5.15
N THR A 79 2.91 -5.07 5.43
CA THR A 79 3.83 -4.60 6.47
C THR A 79 3.10 -3.58 7.36
N PRO A 80 3.68 -3.16 8.50
CA PRO A 80 3.07 -2.11 9.31
C PRO A 80 2.88 -0.79 8.55
N GLU A 81 3.75 -0.50 7.58
CA GLU A 81 3.76 0.74 6.79
C GLU A 81 3.01 0.65 5.46
N LEU A 82 2.87 -0.55 4.89
CA LEU A 82 2.34 -0.78 3.55
C LEU A 82 1.38 -1.95 3.51
N TYR A 83 0.22 -1.76 2.89
CA TYR A 83 -0.72 -2.82 2.56
C TYR A 83 -1.09 -2.69 1.08
N GLU A 84 -0.78 -3.69 0.28
CA GLU A 84 -1.05 -3.69 -1.16
C GLU A 84 -1.86 -4.92 -1.57
N VAL A 85 -2.88 -4.67 -2.38
CA VAL A 85 -3.69 -5.71 -3.02
C VAL A 85 -3.64 -5.53 -4.54
N GLY A 86 -3.65 -6.64 -5.26
CA GLY A 86 -3.64 -6.65 -6.73
C GLY A 86 -4.84 -7.37 -7.29
N ALA A 87 -5.36 -6.87 -8.41
CA ALA A 87 -6.51 -7.46 -9.10
C ALA A 87 -6.10 -8.78 -9.77
N LEU A 88 -6.77 -9.88 -9.43
CA LEU A 88 -6.55 -11.19 -10.02
C LEU A 88 -7.08 -11.24 -11.46
N PRO A 89 -6.50 -12.09 -12.32
CA PRO A 89 -5.36 -12.99 -12.06
C PRO A 89 -3.99 -12.34 -12.31
N MET A 90 -3.93 -11.19 -12.99
CA MET A 90 -2.69 -10.63 -13.51
C MET A 90 -1.92 -9.78 -12.51
N LEU A 91 -2.63 -9.26 -11.49
CA LEU A 91 -2.10 -8.34 -10.49
C LEU A 91 -1.44 -7.11 -11.16
N ASP A 92 -2.02 -6.58 -12.22
CA ASP A 92 -1.52 -5.40 -12.94
C ASP A 92 -2.15 -4.09 -12.44
N THR A 93 -3.41 -4.17 -11.99
CA THR A 93 -4.06 -3.12 -11.20
C THR A 93 -3.74 -3.32 -9.72
N ARG A 94 -3.20 -2.27 -9.08
CA ARG A 94 -2.83 -2.28 -7.66
C ARG A 94 -3.59 -1.22 -6.88
N VAL A 95 -4.00 -1.60 -5.68
CA VAL A 95 -4.49 -0.70 -4.63
C VAL A 95 -3.51 -0.79 -3.47
N THR A 96 -2.96 0.35 -3.11
CA THR A 96 -1.89 0.43 -2.11
C THR A 96 -2.30 1.42 -1.03
N VAL A 97 -2.24 1.00 0.24
CA VAL A 97 -2.36 1.88 1.41
C VAL A 97 -1.00 1.99 2.08
N ARG A 98 -0.48 3.20 2.21
CA ARG A 98 0.77 3.48 2.94
C ARG A 98 0.53 4.47 4.07
N VAL A 99 1.12 4.21 5.24
CA VAL A 99 1.03 5.12 6.38
C VAL A 99 2.28 5.96 6.58
N PHE A 100 2.07 7.21 6.97
CA PHE A 100 3.09 8.19 7.34
C PHE A 100 2.77 8.72 8.74
N ARG A 101 3.75 8.65 9.64
CA ARG A 101 3.61 9.08 11.04
C ARG A 101 3.90 10.56 11.17
N ALA A 102 2.98 11.30 11.77
CA ALA A 102 3.22 12.69 12.10
C ALA A 102 3.77 12.85 13.53
N ASP A 103 4.61 13.86 13.73
CA ASP A 103 5.24 14.14 15.03
C ASP A 103 4.22 14.52 16.10
N ASN A 104 3.04 15.03 15.67
CA ASN A 104 1.93 15.37 16.55
C ASN A 104 1.05 14.15 16.94
N GLY A 105 1.45 12.93 16.56
CA GLY A 105 0.72 11.70 16.82
C GLY A 105 -0.39 11.38 15.81
N ASP A 106 -0.65 12.25 14.83
CA ASP A 106 -1.53 11.90 13.70
C ASP A 106 -0.92 10.76 12.88
N THR A 107 -1.77 9.99 12.22
CA THR A 107 -1.37 9.09 11.14
C THR A 107 -1.99 9.56 9.84
N LEU A 108 -1.17 9.79 8.83
CA LEU A 108 -1.61 10.07 7.47
C LEU A 108 -1.53 8.76 6.67
N ALA A 109 -2.59 8.38 5.96
CA ALA A 109 -2.56 7.31 4.98
C ALA A 109 -2.64 7.91 3.58
N ALA A 110 -1.79 7.40 2.68
CA ALA A 110 -1.98 7.52 1.26
C ALA A 110 -2.64 6.26 0.73
N MET A 111 -3.74 6.43 0.00
CA MET A 111 -4.33 5.38 -0.81
C MET A 111 -3.99 5.69 -2.27
N GLY A 112 -3.35 4.73 -2.93
CA GLY A 112 -3.00 4.82 -4.34
C GLY A 112 -3.68 3.73 -5.15
N VAL A 113 -4.18 4.10 -6.33
CA VAL A 113 -4.53 3.14 -7.38
C VAL A 113 -3.51 3.26 -8.48
N LYS A 114 -3.01 2.14 -9.00
CA LYS A 114 -2.11 2.12 -10.16
C LYS A 114 -2.63 1.13 -11.18
N ASN A 115 -2.76 1.57 -12.42
CA ASN A 115 -3.07 0.74 -13.58
C ASN A 115 -2.22 1.22 -14.76
N GLY A 116 -1.16 0.46 -15.08
CA GLY A 116 -0.15 0.87 -16.06
C GLY A 116 0.50 2.21 -15.72
N GLU A 117 0.40 3.17 -16.64
CA GLU A 117 0.97 4.52 -16.48
C GLU A 117 0.07 5.45 -15.64
N ALA A 118 -1.23 5.17 -15.60
CA ALA A 118 -2.21 5.94 -14.84
C ALA A 118 -2.17 5.59 -13.36
N CYS A 119 -2.44 6.60 -12.53
CA CYS A 119 -2.54 6.44 -11.09
C CYS A 119 -3.61 7.38 -10.51
N ALA A 120 -4.06 7.09 -9.30
CA ALA A 120 -4.83 8.01 -8.50
C ALA A 120 -4.25 8.01 -7.08
N LEU A 121 -4.39 9.13 -6.38
CA LEU A 121 -3.91 9.29 -5.01
C LEU A 121 -4.96 10.01 -4.18
N GLU A 122 -5.30 9.44 -3.03
CA GLU A 122 -6.04 10.12 -1.97
C GLU A 122 -5.23 10.10 -0.68
N LEU A 123 -5.35 11.18 0.11
CA LEU A 123 -4.76 11.26 1.43
C LEU A 123 -5.85 11.34 2.50
N TRP A 124 -5.66 10.61 3.58
CA TRP A 124 -6.59 10.54 4.69
C TRP A 124 -5.84 10.63 6.01
N ARG A 125 -6.33 11.48 6.90
CA ARG A 125 -5.71 11.73 8.20
C ARG A 125 -6.55 11.13 9.31
N ARG A 126 -5.92 10.29 10.12
CA ARG A 126 -6.43 9.81 11.39
C ARG A 126 -5.81 10.60 12.53
N LYS A 127 -6.65 11.20 13.36
CA LYS A 127 -6.25 11.85 14.62
C LYS A 127 -6.00 10.79 15.72
N PRO A 128 -5.25 11.12 16.79
CA PRO A 128 -5.06 10.21 17.93
C PRO A 128 -6.37 9.75 18.56
N ASP A 129 -7.39 10.62 18.56
CA ASP A 129 -8.76 10.34 19.05
C ASP A 129 -9.55 9.35 18.17
N GLY A 130 -8.99 8.90 17.05
CA GLY A 130 -9.60 7.95 16.12
C GLY A 130 -10.38 8.58 14.98
N ARG A 131 -10.61 9.89 14.99
CA ARG A 131 -11.33 10.56 13.91
C ARG A 131 -10.54 10.53 12.60
N LEU A 132 -11.23 10.14 11.54
CA LEU A 132 -10.71 10.03 10.18
C LEU A 132 -11.30 11.13 9.29
N ALA A 133 -10.49 11.78 8.46
CA ALA A 133 -10.93 12.79 7.51
C ALA A 133 -10.02 12.86 6.27
N PRO A 134 -10.54 13.30 5.10
CA PRO A 134 -9.71 13.59 3.94
C PRO A 134 -8.62 14.62 4.26
N ALA A 135 -7.48 14.49 3.62
CA ALA A 135 -6.36 15.40 3.70
C ALA A 135 -5.98 15.91 2.31
N ALA A 136 -5.49 17.14 2.23
CA ALA A 136 -5.02 17.71 0.97
C ALA A 136 -3.74 17.00 0.51
N THR A 137 -3.68 16.69 -0.79
CA THR A 137 -2.45 16.31 -1.47
C THR A 137 -1.47 17.49 -1.51
N PRO A 138 -0.16 17.25 -1.69
CA PRO A 138 0.74 18.33 -2.05
C PRO A 138 0.32 18.96 -3.39
N GLU A 139 0.78 20.18 -3.65
CA GLU A 139 0.56 20.84 -4.93
C GLU A 139 1.26 20.08 -6.06
N GLU A 140 0.57 19.92 -7.19
CA GLU A 140 1.16 19.34 -8.40
C GLU A 140 2.34 20.21 -8.88
N PRO A 141 3.46 19.58 -9.27
CA PRO A 141 4.61 20.33 -9.76
C PRO A 141 4.34 20.90 -11.15
N ASP A 142 5.04 21.98 -11.48
CA ASP A 142 5.02 22.52 -12.83
C ASP A 142 5.69 21.52 -13.80
N ILE A 143 5.19 21.43 -15.03
CA ILE A 143 5.76 20.53 -16.04
C ILE A 143 7.26 20.78 -16.29
N THR A 144 7.73 22.01 -16.08
CA THR A 144 9.15 22.37 -16.23
C THR A 144 10.05 21.70 -15.20
N ASP A 145 9.53 21.26 -14.04
CA ASP A 145 10.31 20.54 -13.02
C ASP A 145 10.84 19.19 -13.54
N PHE A 146 10.21 18.61 -14.57
CA PHE A 146 10.60 17.32 -15.16
C PHE A 146 11.70 17.42 -16.21
N PHE A 147 12.11 18.63 -16.60
CA PHE A 147 13.05 18.86 -17.68
C PHE A 147 14.28 19.66 -17.22
N ALA A 148 15.36 19.58 -18.00
CA ALA A 148 16.50 20.46 -17.82
C ALA A 148 16.10 21.94 -18.02
N PRO A 149 16.75 22.89 -17.31
CA PRO A 149 16.46 24.31 -17.47
C PRO A 149 16.52 24.77 -18.92
N GLY A 150 15.50 25.53 -19.35
CA GLY A 150 15.39 26.07 -20.71
C GLY A 150 14.79 25.11 -21.74
N TYR A 151 14.39 23.90 -21.33
CA TYR A 151 13.62 23.00 -22.19
C TYR A 151 12.32 23.68 -22.65
N LYS A 152 11.99 23.50 -23.93
CA LYS A 152 10.74 23.97 -24.52
C LYS A 152 9.92 22.77 -24.95
N LEU A 153 8.69 22.69 -24.45
CA LEU A 153 7.73 21.67 -24.88
C LEU A 153 7.55 21.76 -26.41
N PRO A 154 7.54 20.62 -27.12
CA PRO A 154 7.26 20.60 -28.55
C PRO A 154 5.90 21.26 -28.87
N PRO A 155 5.78 22.03 -29.97
CA PRO A 155 4.50 22.60 -30.37
C PRO A 155 3.40 21.54 -30.52
N GLY A 156 2.18 21.86 -30.09
CA GLY A 156 1.04 20.93 -30.16
C GLY A 156 1.04 19.84 -29.08
N THR A 157 1.87 19.97 -28.04
CA THR A 157 1.81 19.13 -26.84
C THR A 157 0.99 19.78 -25.74
N SER A 158 0.23 18.96 -25.00
CA SER A 158 -0.50 19.36 -23.79
C SER A 158 0.02 18.54 -22.60
N PRO A 159 0.61 19.18 -21.58
CA PRO A 159 1.05 18.46 -20.41
C PRO A 159 -0.10 18.14 -19.45
N SER A 160 0.02 17.01 -18.77
CA SER A 160 -0.75 16.68 -17.58
C SER A 160 0.19 16.10 -16.53
N VAL A 161 -0.02 16.45 -15.27
CA VAL A 161 0.74 15.89 -14.15
C VAL A 161 -0.23 15.18 -13.23
N MET A 162 0.21 14.07 -12.66
CA MET A 162 -0.58 13.25 -11.75
C MET A 162 0.27 12.94 -10.52
N LEU A 163 -0.34 12.96 -9.33
CA LEU A 163 0.31 12.49 -8.11
C LEU A 163 -0.01 11.01 -7.92
N CYS A 164 1.03 10.21 -7.73
CA CYS A 164 0.94 8.77 -7.49
C CYS A 164 1.53 8.41 -6.13
N LEU A 165 1.10 7.28 -5.59
CA LEU A 165 1.81 6.62 -4.51
C LEU A 165 2.95 5.78 -5.12
N GLY A 166 4.19 6.15 -4.81
CA GLY A 166 5.39 5.42 -5.19
C GLY A 166 5.95 4.58 -4.03
N GLU A 167 7.07 3.88 -4.29
CA GLU A 167 7.68 2.97 -3.31
C GLU A 167 8.26 3.67 -2.08
N ALA A 168 8.70 4.93 -2.21
CA ALA A 168 9.39 5.68 -1.16
C ALA A 168 8.59 6.87 -0.61
N GLY A 169 7.36 7.07 -1.07
CA GLY A 169 6.55 8.26 -0.77
C GLY A 169 5.60 8.58 -1.90
N LEU A 170 5.25 9.86 -2.07
CA LEU A 170 4.47 10.27 -3.24
C LEU A 170 5.44 10.66 -4.37
N GLU A 171 5.02 10.42 -5.60
CA GLU A 171 5.73 10.83 -6.81
C GLU A 171 4.78 11.58 -7.73
N ALA A 172 5.28 12.52 -8.51
CA ALA A 172 4.52 13.08 -9.61
C ALA A 172 4.94 12.41 -10.92
N ARG A 173 3.96 12.12 -11.76
CA ARG A 173 4.17 11.62 -13.13
C ARG A 173 3.68 12.65 -14.12
N ALA A 174 4.57 13.06 -15.02
CA ALA A 174 4.22 13.88 -16.15
C ALA A 174 3.85 12.99 -17.35
N LEU A 175 2.82 13.42 -18.07
CA LEU A 175 2.38 12.86 -19.34
C LEU A 175 2.27 14.02 -20.34
N LEU A 176 2.70 13.78 -21.59
CA LEU A 176 2.57 14.76 -22.67
C LEU A 176 1.64 14.21 -23.74
N TRP A 177 0.55 14.90 -24.00
CA TRP A 177 -0.44 14.52 -25.00
C TRP A 177 -0.25 15.28 -26.30
N THR A 178 -0.44 14.62 -27.43
CA THR A 178 -0.57 15.24 -28.76
C THR A 178 -1.93 14.92 -29.34
N SER A 179 -2.22 15.45 -30.53
CA SER A 179 -3.42 15.08 -31.28
C SER A 179 -3.51 13.60 -31.66
N THR A 180 -2.40 12.85 -31.57
CA THR A 180 -2.35 11.42 -31.91
C THR A 180 -2.29 10.50 -30.68
N GLY A 181 -2.31 11.06 -29.47
CA GLY A 181 -2.25 10.30 -28.22
C GLY A 181 -1.07 10.68 -27.33
N LEU A 182 -0.68 9.77 -26.44
CA LEU A 182 0.42 9.99 -25.50
C LEU A 182 1.77 10.01 -26.23
N ALA A 183 2.55 11.08 -26.03
CA ALA A 183 3.89 11.20 -26.56
C ALA A 183 4.89 10.48 -25.66
N GLN A 184 5.77 9.71 -26.29
CA GLN A 184 6.91 9.09 -25.62
C GLN A 184 8.01 10.15 -25.44
N VAL A 185 8.16 10.63 -24.21
CA VAL A 185 9.13 11.68 -23.87
C VAL A 185 10.06 11.20 -22.78
N LYS A 186 11.35 11.47 -22.97
CA LYS A 186 12.35 11.26 -21.94
C LYS A 186 12.38 12.48 -21.02
N PHE A 187 12.00 12.30 -19.77
CA PHE A 187 12.15 13.32 -18.73
C PHE A 187 13.59 13.34 -18.20
N ASP A 188 14.09 14.53 -17.88
CA ASP A 188 15.42 14.72 -17.31
C ASP A 188 15.41 14.53 -15.79
N HIS A 189 14.26 14.77 -15.16
CA HIS A 189 14.08 14.66 -13.72
C HIS A 189 12.88 13.79 -13.32
N LYS A 190 12.93 13.28 -12.09
CA LYS A 190 11.80 12.75 -11.32
C LYS A 190 11.43 13.76 -10.24
N VAL A 191 10.14 13.94 -10.03
CA VAL A 191 9.64 14.80 -8.95
C VAL A 191 9.00 13.92 -7.87
N MET A 192 9.57 13.97 -6.68
CA MET A 192 9.18 13.16 -5.52
C MET A 192 8.72 14.06 -4.38
N TYR A 193 7.91 13.51 -3.49
CA TYR A 193 7.43 14.17 -2.29
C TYR A 193 7.78 13.32 -1.08
N ARG A 194 8.69 13.83 -0.25
CA ARG A 194 9.19 13.12 0.92
C ARG A 194 8.49 13.61 2.18
N TRP A 195 7.99 12.66 2.96
CA TRP A 195 7.39 12.96 4.25
C TRP A 195 8.46 13.37 5.25
N ASN A 196 8.22 14.46 5.99
CA ASN A 196 9.18 15.00 6.97
C ASN A 196 8.71 14.95 8.43
N GLY A 197 7.64 14.20 8.73
CA GLY A 197 7.01 14.18 10.06
C GLY A 197 5.82 15.14 10.21
N SER A 198 5.59 16.04 9.23
CA SER A 198 4.46 16.98 9.27
C SER A 198 3.78 17.19 7.92
N THR A 199 4.58 17.31 6.86
CA THR A 199 4.13 17.58 5.49
C THR A 199 5.03 16.87 4.48
N PHE A 200 4.60 16.90 3.23
CA PHE A 200 5.38 16.45 2.10
C PHE A 200 6.24 17.58 1.54
N SER A 201 7.56 17.36 1.49
CA SER A 201 8.51 18.28 0.85
C SER A 201 8.82 17.79 -0.57
N LYS A 202 8.66 18.68 -1.56
CA LYS A 202 9.02 18.40 -2.97
C LYS A 202 10.54 18.25 -3.11
N ALA A 203 10.96 17.23 -3.86
CA ALA A 203 12.35 16.97 -4.22
C ALA A 203 12.43 16.65 -5.72
N ILE A 204 13.33 17.31 -6.44
CA ILE A 204 13.59 17.08 -7.86
C ILE A 204 14.91 16.32 -7.97
N LEU A 205 14.88 15.16 -8.61
CA LEU A 205 16.00 14.24 -8.72
C LEU A 205 16.29 13.96 -10.20
N PRO A 206 17.53 13.69 -10.61
CA PRO A 206 17.81 13.21 -11.97
C PRO A 206 17.02 11.94 -12.30
N ALA A 207 16.47 11.84 -13.52
CA ALA A 207 15.66 10.70 -13.93
C ALA A 207 16.42 9.35 -13.89
N ASN A 208 17.74 9.40 -14.07
CA ASN A 208 18.64 8.25 -14.02
C ASN A 208 19.34 8.06 -12.66
N GLY A 209 18.94 8.78 -11.62
CA GLY A 209 19.63 8.79 -10.33
C GLY A 209 19.35 7.54 -9.49
N GLN A 210 20.37 6.68 -9.38
CA GLN A 210 20.70 5.99 -8.12
C GLN A 210 20.84 7.02 -6.98
#